data_AF-A0A4P9TFI5-F1
#
_entry.id   AF-A0A4P9TFI5-F1
#
_cell.length_a   1.000
_cell.length_b   1.000
_cell.length_c   1.000
_cell.angle_alpha   90.00
_cell.angle_beta   90.00
_cell.angle_gamma   90.00
#
_symmetry.space_group_name_H-M   'P 1'
#
loop_
_entity.id
_entity.type
_entity.pdbx_description
1 polymer ?
#
loop_
_entity_poly.entity_id
_entity_poly.type
_entity_poly.pdbx_seq_one_letter_code
_entity_poly.pdbx_strand_id
1 'polypeptide(L)' 'MGRYRAIMTDTDREYISGEGNPSESQRLQSISRVRSRINDELATDIEVLEEHHPELLEELRDVVCEERDPDE' A
#
# COMPACT_ATOMS: atom_id res chain seq x y z
N MET A 1 -3.22 -3.14 -21.45
CA MET A 1 -3.38 -2.10 -20.42
C MET A 1 -2.23 -2.20 -19.44
N GLY A 2 -1.54 -1.10 -19.14
CA GLY A 2 -0.58 -1.09 -18.03
C GLY A 2 -1.35 -1.35 -16.73
N ARG A 3 -0.86 -2.27 -15.89
CA ARG A 3 -1.46 -2.46 -14.56
C ARG A 3 -1.22 -1.18 -13.76
N TYR A 4 -2.29 -0.46 -13.43
CA TYR A 4 -2.19 0.67 -12.50
C TYR A 4 -1.77 0.10 -11.14
N ARG A 5 -0.69 0.64 -10.58
CA ARG A 5 -0.18 0.25 -9.25
C ARG A 5 -0.95 1.01 -8.18
N ALA A 6 -1.22 0.34 -7.06
CA ALA A 6 -1.63 0.99 -5.82
C ALA A 6 -0.36 1.47 -5.06
N ILE A 7 -0.31 1.32 -3.74
CA ILE A 7 0.84 1.71 -2.90
C ILE A 7 2.13 0.97 -3.29
N MET A 8 2.04 -0.31 -3.68
CA MET A 8 3.19 -1.15 -3.99
C MET A 8 3.40 -1.32 -5.50
N THR A 9 4.65 -1.25 -5.95
CA THR A 9 5.04 -1.71 -7.30
C THR A 9 5.11 -3.24 -7.35
N ASP A 10 5.15 -3.81 -8.56
CA ASP A 10 5.34 -5.26 -8.75
C ASP A 10 6.64 -5.74 -8.06
N THR A 11 7.73 -4.97 -8.16
CA THR A 11 9.00 -5.28 -7.46
C THR A 11 8.91 -5.15 -5.95
N ASP A 12 8.14 -4.18 -5.43
CA ASP A 12 7.94 -4.08 -3.98
C ASP A 12 7.22 -5.32 -3.45
N ARG A 13 6.22 -5.84 -4.20
CA ARG A 13 5.50 -7.07 -3.85
C ARG A 13 6.42 -8.28 -3.87
N GLU A 14 7.17 -8.47 -4.96
CA GLU A 14 8.13 -9.57 -5.13
C GLU A 14 9.17 -9.59 -3.98
N TYR A 15 9.80 -8.44 -3.70
CA TYR A 15 10.86 -8.41 -2.69
C TYR A 15 10.33 -8.54 -1.26
N ILE A 16 9.13 -8.05 -0.97
CA ILE A 16 8.53 -8.17 0.37
C ILE A 16 8.00 -9.59 0.61
N SER A 17 7.41 -10.22 -0.40
CA SER A 17 6.93 -11.62 -0.35
C SER A 17 8.08 -12.63 -0.27
N GLY A 18 9.29 -12.22 -0.68
CA GLY A 18 10.46 -13.10 -0.77
C GLY A 18 10.53 -13.88 -2.09
N GLU A 19 9.61 -13.62 -3.02
CA GLU A 19 9.68 -14.12 -4.39
C GLU A 19 10.95 -13.58 -5.07
N GLY A 20 11.55 -14.38 -5.96
CA GLY A 20 12.79 -14.01 -6.65
C GLY A 20 14.06 -14.08 -5.78
N ASN A 21 13.94 -14.55 -4.53
CA ASN A 21 15.06 -14.74 -3.59
C ASN A 21 15.91 -13.46 -3.37
N PRO A 22 15.27 -12.35 -2.93
CA PRO A 22 15.92 -11.07 -2.77
C PRO A 22 16.95 -11.11 -1.63
N SER A 23 17.98 -10.27 -1.73
CA SER A 23 18.86 -10.01 -0.58
C SER A 23 18.09 -9.30 0.54
N GLU A 24 18.58 -9.45 1.77
CA GLU A 24 18.02 -8.74 2.93
C GLU A 24 17.98 -7.22 2.71
N SER A 25 19.03 -6.65 2.10
CA SER A 25 19.08 -5.23 1.76
C SER A 25 17.97 -4.82 0.78
N GLN A 26 17.72 -5.62 -0.27
CA GLN A 26 16.64 -5.34 -1.23
C GLN A 26 15.28 -5.37 -0.56
N ARG A 27 15.03 -6.37 0.30
CA ARG A 27 13.79 -6.48 1.06
C ARG A 27 13.59 -5.29 1.99
N LEU A 28 14.62 -4.92 2.77
CA LEU A 28 14.57 -3.77 3.67
C LEU A 28 14.34 -2.45 2.92
N GLN A 29 14.97 -2.26 1.76
CA GLN A 29 14.74 -1.08 0.93
C GLN A 29 13.30 -1.00 0.42
N SER A 30 12.71 -2.11 -0.03
CA SER A 30 11.31 -2.13 -0.46
C SER A 30 10.36 -1.83 0.70
N ILE A 31 10.59 -2.40 1.88
CA ILE A 31 9.81 -2.07 3.09
C ILE A 31 9.91 -0.58 3.42
N SER A 32 11.11 -0.01 3.38
CA SER A 32 11.34 1.41 3.66
C SER A 32 10.60 2.32 2.68
N ARG A 33 10.66 2.00 1.37
CA ARG A 33 9.92 2.73 0.33
C ARG A 33 8.42 2.68 0.56
N VAL A 34 7.87 1.49 0.78
CA VAL A 34 6.43 1.31 1.03
C VAL A 34 6.00 2.07 2.29
N ARG A 35 6.82 2.06 3.34
CA ARG A 35 6.55 2.83 4.56
C ARG A 35 6.50 4.34 4.28
N SER A 36 7.42 4.90 3.50
CA SER A 36 7.37 6.31 3.12
C SER A 36 6.10 6.62 2.33
N ARG A 37 5.73 5.79 1.34
CA ARG A 37 4.46 6.01 0.61
C ARG A 37 3.24 5.99 1.51
N ILE A 38 3.19 5.13 2.52
CA ILE A 38 2.08 5.10 3.48
C ILE A 38 2.02 6.37 4.34
N ASN A 39 3.16 6.85 4.84
CA ASN A 39 3.19 7.98 5.77
C ASN A 39 3.13 9.34 5.06
N ASP A 40 3.65 9.43 3.83
CA ASP A 40 3.82 10.69 3.12
C ASP A 40 2.78 10.82 2.00
N GLU A 41 2.83 9.94 0.99
CA GLU A 41 1.99 10.01 -0.21
C GLU A 41 0.52 9.72 0.11
N LEU A 42 0.23 8.57 0.74
CA LEU A 42 -1.13 8.17 1.09
C LEU A 42 -1.76 9.11 2.11
N ALA A 43 -0.98 9.69 3.03
CA ALA A 43 -1.50 10.68 3.97
C ALA A 43 -2.00 11.93 3.21
N THR A 44 -1.24 12.38 2.22
CA THR A 44 -1.65 13.49 1.34
C THR A 44 -2.89 13.10 0.52
N ASP A 45 -2.93 11.88 -0.02
CA ASP A 45 -4.09 11.39 -0.77
C ASP A 45 -5.35 11.36 0.12
N ILE A 46 -5.23 10.94 1.38
CA ILE A 46 -6.34 10.94 2.35
C ILE A 46 -6.90 12.35 2.57
N GLU A 47 -6.04 13.36 2.72
CA GLU A 47 -6.48 14.76 2.89
C GLU A 47 -7.27 15.24 1.65
N VAL A 48 -6.77 14.94 0.45
CA VAL A 48 -7.44 15.28 -0.81
C VAL A 48 -8.79 14.58 -0.95
N LEU A 49 -8.86 13.30 -0.60
CA LEU A 49 -10.12 12.53 -0.65
C LEU A 49 -11.11 13.04 0.39
N GLU A 50 -10.68 13.35 1.61
CA GLU A 50 -11.53 13.91 2.66
C GLU A 50 -12.15 15.25 2.24
N GLU A 51 -11.38 16.10 1.56
CA GLU A 51 -11.86 17.42 1.12
C GLU A 51 -12.81 17.35 -0.09
N HIS A 52 -12.50 16.48 -1.07
CA HIS A 52 -13.15 16.55 -2.38
C HIS A 52 -14.08 15.38 -2.70
N HIS A 53 -13.81 14.18 -2.17
CA HIS A 53 -14.51 12.95 -2.51
C HIS A 53 -14.57 11.99 -1.30
N PRO A 54 -15.31 12.35 -0.24
CA PRO A 54 -15.37 11.55 0.99
C PRO A 54 -15.90 10.13 0.76
N GLU A 55 -16.72 9.91 -0.28
CA GLU A 55 -17.19 8.58 -0.67
C GLU A 55 -16.05 7.64 -1.07
N LEU A 56 -15.02 8.16 -1.75
CA LEU A 56 -13.85 7.36 -2.13
C LEU A 56 -12.93 7.10 -0.93
N LEU A 57 -12.91 8.00 0.05
CA LEU A 57 -12.21 7.76 1.31
C LEU A 57 -12.90 6.65 2.12
N GLU A 58 -14.24 6.60 2.12
CA GLU A 58 -15.00 5.50 2.70
C GLU A 58 -14.67 4.18 2.00
N GLU A 59 -14.69 4.12 0.67
CA GLU A 59 -14.29 2.92 -0.08
C GLU A 59 -12.85 2.46 0.25
N LEU A 60 -11.91 3.40 0.37
CA LEU A 60 -10.53 3.08 0.78
C LEU A 60 -10.49 2.51 2.21
N ARG A 61 -11.25 3.11 3.14
CA ARG A 61 -11.32 2.65 4.52
C ARG A 61 -11.95 1.27 4.60
N ASP A 62 -12.99 0.99 3.83
CA ASP A 62 -13.61 -0.34 3.77
C ASP A 62 -12.59 -1.39 3.32
N VAL A 63 -11.85 -1.16 2.23
CA VAL A 63 -10.81 -2.11 1.76
C VAL A 63 -9.69 -2.35 2.79
N VAL A 64 -9.37 -1.36 3.63
CA VAL A 64 -8.30 -1.46 4.64
C VAL A 64 -8.81 -2.02 5.98
N CYS A 65 -10.02 -1.65 6.38
CA CYS A 65 -10.60 -1.90 7.70
C CYS A 65 -11.67 -3.00 7.71
N GLU A 66 -12.19 -3.45 6.55
CA GLU A 66 -12.96 -4.69 6.47
C GLU A 66 -12.04 -5.82 6.93
N GLU A 67 -12.28 -6.24 8.17
CA GLU A 67 -11.39 -7.09 8.92
C GLU A 67 -11.26 -8.45 8.24
N ARG A 68 -9.99 -8.85 8.06
CA ARG A 68 -9.60 -10.23 8.29
C ARG A 68 -10.01 -10.52 9.73
N ASP A 69 -11.17 -11.14 9.95
CA ASP A 69 -11.55 -11.71 11.24
C ASP A 69 -10.32 -12.51 11.76
N PRO A 70 -9.69 -12.10 12.86
CA PRO A 70 -8.56 -12.84 13.43
C PRO A 70 -9.00 -14.16 14.10
N ASP A 71 -10.30 -14.49 14.04
CA ASP A 71 -10.95 -15.61 14.71
C ASP A 71 -11.71 -16.59 13.75
N GLU A 72 -11.44 -16.58 12.43
CA GLU A 72 -11.85 -17.66 11.48
C GLU A 72 -10.68 -18.54 11.00
#